data_AF-A0AA42AXK0-F1
#
_entry.id   AF-A0AA42AXK0-F1
#
_cell.length_a   1.000
_cell.length_b   1.000
_cell.length_c   1.000
_cell.angle_alpha   90.00
_cell.angle_beta   90.00
_cell.angle_gamma   90.00
#
_symmetry.space_group_name_H-M   'P 1'
#
loop_
_entity.id
_entity.type
_entity.pdbx_description
1 polymer ?
#
loop_
_entity_poly.entity_id
_entity_poly.type
_entity_poly.pdbx_seq_one_letter_code
_entity_poly.pdbx_strand_id
1 'polypeptide(L)'
;IPTCWISWFICSTSQRYKCRNCEVCMGKYFCTKCKFFDDDVSKNKYHCDGCGICRTGGEQNFFHCYKYERCKSFLVLYCISVLPCGHTLHLDCLKEMETHFSKFSCPVCSNSVCDMSSVWEQLDQEVAFTPMPEIYQNKMVWILCNNCGTTSEVHFHVVAHKCLSCNS
;
A
#
# COMPACT_ATOMS: atom_id res chain seq x y z
N ILE A 1 -21.76 51.33 0.15
CA ILE A 1 -21.15 50.17 -0.57
C ILE A 1 -22.29 49.20 -0.86
N PRO A 2 -22.68 48.95 -2.12
CA PRO A 2 -23.85 48.12 -2.40
C PRO A 2 -23.56 46.68 -1.94
N THR A 3 -24.36 46.18 -1.01
CA THR A 3 -24.25 44.82 -0.48
C THR A 3 -24.69 43.83 -1.55
N CYS A 4 -23.75 43.03 -2.05
CA CYS A 4 -24.02 41.97 -3.03
C CYS A 4 -24.82 40.83 -2.37
N TRP A 5 -26.00 40.51 -2.91
CA TRP A 5 -26.85 39.40 -2.45
C TRP A 5 -26.73 38.18 -3.39
N ILE A 6 -26.79 36.97 -2.82
CA ILE A 6 -26.76 35.70 -3.55
C ILE A 6 -28.20 35.30 -3.89
N SER A 7 -28.51 35.02 -5.16
CA SER A 7 -29.81 34.48 -5.59
C SER A 7 -29.64 33.26 -6.50
N TRP A 8 -30.50 32.26 -6.33
CA TRP A 8 -30.53 31.06 -7.15
C TRP A 8 -31.11 31.37 -8.54
N PHE A 9 -30.26 31.47 -9.57
CA PHE A 9 -30.70 31.48 -10.96
C PHE A 9 -30.05 30.33 -11.72
N ILE A 10 -30.88 29.44 -12.27
CA ILE A 10 -30.45 28.29 -13.05
C ILE A 10 -29.93 28.80 -14.39
N CYS A 11 -28.62 28.79 -14.59
CA CYS A 11 -28.01 28.98 -15.91
C CYS A 11 -27.90 27.60 -16.58
N SER A 12 -28.36 27.51 -17.81
CA SER A 12 -28.85 26.33 -18.54
C SER A 12 -27.89 25.15 -18.78
N THR A 13 -27.02 24.74 -17.83
CA THR A 13 -26.31 23.44 -17.87
C THR A 13 -25.50 23.10 -16.61
N SER A 14 -25.45 23.94 -15.57
CA SER A 14 -24.84 23.57 -14.28
C SER A 14 -25.32 24.54 -13.20
N GLN A 15 -25.63 24.05 -12.00
CA GLN A 15 -26.07 24.88 -10.86
C GLN A 15 -24.94 25.86 -10.45
N ARG A 16 -24.86 27.02 -11.10
CA ARG A 16 -23.87 28.07 -10.83
C ARG A 16 -24.49 29.17 -9.97
N TYR A 17 -23.81 29.58 -8.91
CA TYR A 17 -24.25 30.67 -8.04
C TYR A 17 -23.70 31.99 -8.58
N LYS A 18 -24.60 32.88 -9.00
CA LYS A 18 -24.24 34.22 -9.50
C LYS A 18 -24.65 35.28 -8.49
N CYS A 19 -23.85 36.34 -8.38
CA CYS A 19 -24.24 37.53 -7.65
C CYS A 19 -25.41 38.23 -8.34
N ARG A 20 -26.44 38.62 -7.60
CA ARG A 20 -27.58 39.34 -8.18
C ARG A 20 -27.23 40.75 -8.67
N ASN A 21 -26.23 41.38 -8.05
CA ASN A 21 -25.89 42.78 -8.31
C ASN A 21 -24.86 42.96 -9.44
N CYS A 22 -23.90 42.03 -9.56
CA CYS A 22 -22.83 42.13 -10.56
C CYS A 22 -22.77 40.94 -11.52
N GLU A 23 -23.68 39.96 -11.39
CA GLU A 23 -23.78 38.75 -12.22
C GLU A 23 -22.54 37.84 -12.27
N VAL A 24 -21.51 38.16 -11.49
CA VAL A 24 -20.28 37.36 -11.40
C VAL A 24 -20.58 36.00 -10.79
N CYS A 25 -20.03 34.95 -11.40
CA CYS A 25 -20.07 33.59 -10.89
C CYS A 25 -19.19 33.50 -9.65
N MET A 26 -19.77 33.11 -8.51
CA MET A 26 -19.09 33.10 -7.20
C MET A 26 -18.26 31.83 -6.95
N GLY A 27 -18.47 30.79 -7.76
CA GLY A 27 -17.81 29.51 -7.63
C GLY A 27 -18.38 28.51 -8.63
N LYS A 28 -17.54 27.63 -9.16
CA LYS A 28 -17.99 26.47 -9.95
C LYS A 28 -18.42 25.30 -9.05
N TYR A 29 -17.89 25.25 -7.84
CA TYR A 29 -18.32 24.38 -6.75
C TYR A 29 -18.91 25.24 -5.63
N PHE A 30 -19.99 24.76 -5.03
CA PHE A 30 -20.55 25.34 -3.82
C PHE A 30 -21.03 24.26 -2.86
N CYS A 31 -20.59 24.35 -1.61
CA CYS A 31 -21.11 23.54 -0.53
C CYS A 31 -22.19 24.31 0.23
N THR A 32 -23.43 23.81 0.19
CA THR A 32 -24.57 24.38 0.91
C THR A 32 -24.44 24.30 2.43
N LYS A 33 -23.73 23.28 2.92
CA LYS A 33 -23.49 23.03 4.36
C LYS A 33 -22.42 23.97 4.93
N CYS A 34 -21.27 24.08 4.26
CA CYS A 34 -20.17 24.95 4.71
C CYS A 34 -20.26 26.39 4.20
N LYS A 35 -21.22 26.72 3.31
CA LYS A 35 -21.28 28.00 2.59
C LYS A 35 -19.96 28.35 1.88
N PHE A 36 -19.28 27.31 1.39
CA PHE A 36 -17.95 27.40 0.80
C PHE A 36 -18.04 27.42 -0.72
N PHE A 37 -17.29 28.31 -1.36
CA PHE A 37 -17.22 28.49 -2.81
C PHE A 37 -15.81 28.21 -3.31
N ASP A 38 -15.69 27.54 -4.46
CA ASP A 38 -14.41 27.30 -5.11
C ASP A 38 -14.59 27.21 -6.63
N ASP A 39 -13.69 27.81 -7.41
CA ASP A 39 -13.75 27.82 -8.88
C ASP A 39 -13.10 26.61 -9.55
N ASP A 40 -12.34 25.82 -8.80
CA ASP A 40 -11.56 24.71 -9.35
C ASP A 40 -12.29 23.36 -9.22
N VAL A 41 -13.14 23.03 -10.18
CA VAL A 41 -13.84 21.74 -10.20
C VAL A 41 -12.91 20.53 -10.33
N SER A 42 -11.66 20.72 -10.77
CA SER A 42 -10.73 19.60 -10.99
C SER A 42 -10.33 18.89 -9.69
N LYS A 43 -10.39 19.58 -8.54
CA LYS A 43 -10.07 18.96 -7.24
C LYS A 43 -11.16 18.01 -6.72
N ASN A 44 -12.25 17.82 -7.46
CA ASN A 44 -13.37 16.92 -7.12
C ASN A 44 -13.80 17.11 -5.65
N LYS A 45 -14.21 18.34 -5.31
CA LYS A 45 -14.61 18.70 -3.95
C LYS A 45 -15.91 17.99 -3.55
N TYR A 46 -15.98 17.56 -2.30
CA TYR A 46 -17.19 16.99 -1.71
C TYR A 46 -17.30 17.39 -0.23
N HIS A 47 -18.49 17.33 0.35
CA HIS A 47 -18.69 17.56 1.78
C HIS A 47 -18.73 16.21 2.52
N CYS A 48 -17.95 16.06 3.59
CA CYS A 48 -18.01 14.87 4.42
C CYS A 48 -18.85 15.16 5.68
N ASP A 49 -20.01 14.51 5.79
CA ASP A 49 -20.92 14.72 6.93
C ASP A 49 -20.34 14.27 8.27
N GLY A 50 -19.58 13.16 8.29
CA GLY A 50 -18.92 12.70 9.52
C GLY A 50 -17.82 13.65 10.03
N CYS A 51 -17.23 14.47 9.15
CA CYS A 51 -16.22 15.46 9.56
C CYS A 51 -16.78 16.90 9.64
N GLY A 52 -17.95 17.17 9.06
CA GLY A 52 -18.54 18.52 8.99
C GLY A 52 -17.79 19.52 8.09
N ILE A 53 -16.87 19.06 7.24
CA ILE A 53 -16.04 19.93 6.38
C ILE A 53 -15.96 19.43 4.94
N CYS A 54 -15.67 20.36 4.03
CA CYS A 54 -15.36 20.04 2.64
C CYS A 54 -13.98 19.39 2.50
N ARG A 55 -13.88 18.38 1.65
CA ARG A 55 -12.67 17.63 1.29
C ARG A 55 -12.50 17.64 -0.23
N THR A 56 -11.32 17.23 -0.70
CA THR A 56 -10.98 17.09 -2.13
C THR A 56 -10.70 15.63 -2.47
N GLY A 57 -10.79 15.27 -3.75
CA GLY A 57 -10.41 13.95 -4.26
C GLY A 57 -11.57 13.03 -4.66
N GLY A 58 -12.82 13.52 -4.61
CA GLY A 58 -14.02 12.79 -5.03
C GLY A 58 -14.61 11.92 -3.92
N GLU A 59 -15.90 12.07 -3.65
CA GLU A 59 -16.61 11.34 -2.59
C GLU A 59 -16.53 9.82 -2.77
N GLN A 60 -16.55 9.34 -4.01
CA GLN A 60 -16.45 7.93 -4.35
C GLN A 60 -15.10 7.29 -3.99
N ASN A 61 -14.05 8.09 -3.74
CA ASN A 61 -12.71 7.59 -3.44
C ASN A 61 -12.41 7.53 -1.94
N PHE A 62 -13.32 8.02 -1.10
CA PHE A 62 -13.12 8.14 0.33
C PHE A 62 -14.37 7.71 1.10
N PHE A 63 -14.16 7.21 2.32
CA PHE A 63 -15.22 6.97 3.27
C PHE A 63 -14.85 7.59 4.61
N HIS A 64 -15.85 8.03 5.36
CA HIS A 64 -15.65 8.46 6.73
C HIS A 64 -15.57 7.23 7.66
N CYS A 65 -14.46 7.09 8.38
CA CYS A 65 -14.30 6.03 9.36
C CYS A 65 -14.65 6.57 10.76
N TYR A 66 -15.87 6.29 11.23
CA TYR A 66 -16.35 6.74 12.54
C TYR A 66 -15.50 6.22 13.71
N LYS A 67 -14.91 5.04 13.59
CA LYS A 67 -14.02 4.48 14.63
C LYS A 67 -12.79 5.34 14.90
N TYR A 68 -12.25 6.01 13.88
CA TYR A 68 -11.04 6.82 13.98
C TYR A 68 -11.29 8.30 13.68
N GLU A 69 -12.56 8.69 13.59
CA GLU A 69 -13.07 10.05 13.31
C GLU A 69 -12.37 10.75 12.14
N ARG A 70 -11.98 9.99 11.10
CA ARG A 70 -11.22 10.51 9.95
C ARG A 70 -11.65 9.88 8.63
N CYS A 71 -11.60 10.66 7.55
CA CYS A 71 -11.78 10.17 6.19
C CYS A 71 -10.57 9.33 5.76
N LYS A 72 -10.82 8.16 5.18
CA LYS A 72 -9.79 7.29 4.59
C LYS A 72 -10.13 7.04 3.13
N SER A 73 -9.10 6.89 2.29
CA SER A 73 -9.33 6.50 0.90
C SER A 73 -9.71 5.03 0.84
N PHE A 74 -10.63 4.65 -0.06
CA PHE A 74 -10.92 3.25 -0.35
C PHE A 74 -9.66 2.48 -0.76
N LEU A 75 -8.69 3.13 -1.42
CA LEU A 75 -7.40 2.52 -1.75
C LEU A 75 -6.67 1.95 -0.52
N VAL A 76 -6.78 2.63 0.64
CA VAL A 76 -6.10 2.20 1.87
C VAL A 76 -6.72 0.93 2.47
N LEU A 77 -8.00 0.63 2.17
CA LEU A 77 -8.65 -0.59 2.64
C LEU A 77 -8.25 -1.84 1.84
N TYR A 78 -7.91 -1.67 0.57
CA TYR A 78 -7.77 -2.80 -0.36
C TYR A 78 -6.33 -3.11 -0.78
N CYS A 79 -5.38 -2.21 -0.51
CA CYS A 79 -4.08 -2.27 -1.17
C CYS A 79 -2.90 -2.69 -0.29
N ILE A 80 -3.06 -3.05 0.99
CA ILE A 80 -1.89 -3.32 1.87
C ILE A 80 -2.03 -4.68 2.57
N SER A 81 -1.01 -5.52 2.40
CA SER A 81 -0.81 -6.78 3.12
C SER A 81 0.34 -6.63 4.11
N VAL A 82 0.18 -7.19 5.30
CA VAL A 82 1.26 -7.27 6.30
C VAL A 82 1.96 -8.61 6.13
N LEU A 83 3.25 -8.56 5.81
CA LEU A 83 4.10 -9.75 5.64
C LEU A 83 4.39 -10.39 7.02
N PRO A 84 4.80 -11.67 7.09
CA PRO A 84 5.16 -12.33 8.35
C PRO A 84 6.27 -11.61 9.14
N CYS A 85 7.17 -10.93 8.43
CA CYS A 85 8.22 -10.10 9.03
C CYS A 85 7.72 -8.74 9.59
N GLY A 86 6.42 -8.45 9.47
CA GLY A 86 5.80 -7.20 9.95
C GLY A 86 5.86 -6.03 8.97
N HIS A 87 6.62 -6.14 7.88
CA HIS A 87 6.66 -5.11 6.83
C HIS A 87 5.38 -5.14 5.97
N THR A 88 4.99 -3.98 5.46
CA THR A 88 3.82 -3.84 4.60
C THR A 88 4.21 -3.89 3.13
N LEU A 89 3.46 -4.64 2.33
CA LEU A 89 3.59 -4.70 0.88
C LEU A 89 2.20 -4.50 0.24
N HIS A 90 2.13 -3.92 -0.96
CA HIS A 90 0.84 -3.85 -1.63
C HIS A 90 0.30 -5.24 -1.98
N LEU A 91 -1.02 -5.43 -1.91
CA LEU A 91 -1.65 -6.70 -2.28
C LEU A 91 -1.33 -7.09 -3.73
N ASP A 92 -1.34 -6.12 -4.64
CA ASP A 92 -1.02 -6.37 -6.06
C ASP A 92 0.45 -6.73 -6.24
N CYS A 93 1.37 -6.04 -5.54
CA CYS A 93 2.79 -6.39 -5.53
C CYS A 93 3.05 -7.76 -4.90
N LEU A 94 2.27 -8.16 -3.89
CA LEU A 94 2.36 -9.49 -3.29
C LEU A 94 1.95 -10.57 -4.29
N LYS A 95 0.86 -10.35 -5.05
CA LYS A 95 0.43 -11.27 -6.12
C LYS A 95 1.42 -11.34 -7.26
N GLU A 96 2.06 -10.23 -7.64
CA GLU A 96 3.14 -10.24 -8.63
C GLU A 96 4.37 -11.02 -8.13
N MET A 97 4.66 -11.01 -6.83
CA MET A 97 5.71 -11.87 -6.27
C MET A 97 5.33 -13.36 -6.35
N GLU A 98 4.04 -13.71 -6.22
CA GLU A 98 3.56 -15.09 -6.39
C GLU A 98 3.69 -15.59 -7.84
N THR A 99 3.49 -14.72 -8.84
CA THR A 99 3.64 -15.11 -10.26
C THR A 99 5.09 -15.22 -10.70
N HIS A 100 5.98 -14.42 -10.10
CA HIS A 100 7.41 -14.47 -10.33
C HIS A 100 8.10 -15.27 -9.24
N PHE A 101 8.07 -16.61 -9.38
CA PHE A 101 8.63 -17.64 -8.49
C PHE A 101 10.04 -17.39 -7.89
N SER A 102 10.80 -16.40 -8.39
CA SER A 102 12.17 -16.13 -7.98
C SER A 102 12.34 -15.14 -6.83
N LYS A 103 11.27 -14.52 -6.30
CA LYS A 103 11.40 -13.52 -5.23
C LYS A 103 10.29 -13.58 -4.18
N PHE A 104 10.26 -14.66 -3.40
CA PHE A 104 9.43 -14.73 -2.17
C PHE A 104 10.12 -14.11 -0.94
N SER A 105 11.11 -13.25 -1.16
CA SER A 105 11.83 -12.54 -0.11
C SER A 105 11.30 -11.13 0.04
N CYS A 106 11.07 -10.72 1.28
CA CYS A 106 10.65 -9.36 1.60
C CYS A 106 11.70 -8.37 1.06
N PRO A 107 11.31 -7.35 0.26
CA PRO A 107 12.28 -6.41 -0.30
C PRO A 107 12.94 -5.51 0.77
N VAL A 108 12.40 -5.47 1.99
CA VAL A 108 12.90 -4.64 3.09
C VAL A 108 13.89 -5.39 3.99
N CYS A 109 13.68 -6.68 4.23
CA CYS A 109 14.46 -7.46 5.21
C CYS A 109 14.91 -8.84 4.71
N SER A 110 14.58 -9.21 3.47
CA SER A 110 14.92 -10.49 2.84
C SER A 110 14.31 -11.76 3.45
N ASN A 111 13.55 -11.66 4.56
CA ASN A 111 12.80 -12.77 5.13
C ASN A 111 11.81 -13.35 4.12
N SER A 112 11.57 -14.65 4.18
CA SER A 112 10.52 -15.29 3.39
C SER A 112 9.14 -14.70 3.68
N VAL A 113 8.38 -14.46 2.61
CA VAL A 113 7.05 -13.84 2.63
C VAL A 113 5.94 -14.87 2.83
N CYS A 114 6.18 -16.11 2.42
CA CYS A 114 5.27 -17.24 2.57
C CYS A 114 6.04 -18.50 2.99
N ASP A 115 5.32 -19.60 3.18
CA ASP A 115 5.92 -20.92 3.38
C ASP A 115 6.71 -21.31 2.12
N MET A 116 8.00 -21.57 2.31
CA MET A 116 8.95 -21.94 1.25
C MET A 116 9.41 -23.39 1.38
N SER A 117 8.72 -24.21 2.18
CA SER A 117 9.09 -25.61 2.43
C SER A 117 9.36 -26.40 1.16
N SER A 118 8.53 -26.27 0.12
CA SER A 118 8.75 -26.96 -1.16
C SER A 118 10.01 -26.51 -1.90
N VAL A 119 10.38 -25.23 -1.78
CA VAL A 119 11.60 -24.70 -2.41
C VAL A 119 12.84 -25.13 -1.62
N TRP A 120 12.77 -25.14 -0.29
CA TRP A 120 13.84 -25.67 0.56
C TRP A 120 14.08 -27.16 0.29
N GLU A 121 13.03 -27.94 0.07
CA GLU A 121 13.15 -29.36 -0.30
C GLU A 121 13.84 -29.53 -1.66
N GLN A 122 13.54 -28.68 -2.65
CA GLN A 122 14.25 -28.68 -3.94
C GLN A 122 15.74 -28.33 -3.78
N LEU A 123 16.06 -27.35 -2.94
CA LEU A 123 17.45 -26.98 -2.64
C LEU A 123 18.19 -28.10 -1.91
N ASP A 124 17.54 -28.77 -0.96
CA ASP A 124 18.10 -29.94 -0.26
C ASP A 124 18.44 -31.07 -1.26
N GLN A 125 17.56 -31.31 -2.24
CA GLN A 125 17.82 -32.27 -3.32
C GLN A 125 19.01 -31.84 -4.17
N GLU A 126 19.05 -30.58 -4.61
CA GLU A 126 20.15 -30.07 -5.44
C GLU A 126 21.51 -30.16 -4.73
N VAL A 127 21.55 -29.83 -3.44
CA VAL A 127 22.72 -30.01 -2.57
C VAL A 127 23.14 -31.49 -2.52
N ALA A 128 22.19 -32.42 -2.36
CA ALA A 128 22.51 -33.85 -2.36
C ALA A 128 23.03 -34.35 -3.72
N PHE A 129 22.55 -33.78 -4.83
CA PHE A 129 22.99 -34.13 -6.18
C PHE A 129 24.32 -33.48 -6.61
N THR A 130 24.79 -32.45 -5.90
CA THR A 130 26.01 -31.70 -6.26
C THR A 130 27.09 -31.80 -5.19
N PRO A 131 27.70 -32.99 -4.99
CA PRO A 131 28.68 -33.19 -3.92
C PRO A 131 29.85 -32.21 -4.05
N MET A 132 30.22 -31.60 -2.92
CA MET A 132 31.30 -30.62 -2.89
C MET A 132 32.67 -31.25 -3.21
N PRO A 133 33.55 -30.55 -3.95
CA PRO A 133 34.93 -30.96 -4.15
C PRO A 133 35.69 -31.19 -2.84
N GLU A 134 36.68 -32.09 -2.86
CA GLU A 134 37.46 -32.50 -1.67
C GLU A 134 38.02 -31.32 -0.87
N ILE A 135 38.47 -30.26 -1.54
CA ILE A 135 39.03 -29.05 -0.91
C ILE A 135 38.03 -28.29 -0.01
N TYR A 136 36.73 -28.54 -0.17
CA TYR A 136 35.67 -27.86 0.57
C TYR A 136 34.79 -28.82 1.38
N GLN A 137 35.02 -30.13 1.27
CA GLN A 137 34.13 -31.17 1.81
C GLN A 137 33.95 -31.06 3.35
N ASN A 138 34.99 -30.60 4.06
CA ASN A 138 34.97 -30.39 5.51
C ASN A 138 35.00 -28.90 5.90
N LYS A 139 34.72 -27.99 4.95
CA LYS A 139 34.74 -26.56 5.24
C LYS A 139 33.45 -26.18 5.95
N MET A 140 33.57 -25.68 7.17
CA MET A 140 32.46 -25.11 7.94
C MET A 140 32.40 -23.59 7.75
N VAL A 141 31.19 -23.04 7.70
CA VAL A 141 30.94 -21.60 7.65
C VAL A 141 29.84 -21.20 8.62
N TRP A 142 29.95 -19.98 9.12
CA TRP A 142 28.91 -19.35 9.93
C TRP A 142 27.93 -18.63 9.03
N ILE A 143 26.64 -18.93 9.21
CA ILE A 143 25.54 -18.28 8.49
C ILE A 143 24.62 -17.57 9.48
N LEU A 144 24.06 -16.44 9.06
CA LEU A 144 22.95 -15.77 9.73
C LEU A 144 21.67 -16.10 8.96
N CYS A 145 20.72 -16.77 9.61
CA CYS A 145 19.46 -17.12 8.96
C CYS A 145 18.56 -15.89 8.82
N ASN A 146 18.09 -15.62 7.59
CA ASN A 146 17.16 -14.52 7.33
C ASN A 146 15.79 -14.75 8.00
N ASN A 147 15.37 -15.99 8.21
CA ASN A 147 14.02 -16.28 8.70
C ASN A 147 13.93 -16.25 10.23
N CYS A 148 14.88 -16.86 10.94
CA CYS A 148 14.88 -16.92 12.40
C CYS A 148 15.89 -15.99 13.08
N GLY A 149 16.81 -15.38 12.33
CA GLY A 149 17.88 -14.54 12.89
C GLY A 149 18.94 -15.31 13.68
N THR A 150 18.81 -16.64 13.81
CA THR A 150 19.79 -17.47 14.51
C THR A 150 21.04 -17.63 13.65
N THR A 151 22.19 -17.54 14.32
CA THR A 151 23.49 -17.83 13.72
C THR A 151 23.78 -19.32 13.87
N SER A 152 24.19 -19.99 12.79
CA SER A 152 24.45 -21.43 12.79
C SER A 152 25.76 -21.73 12.06
N GLU A 153 26.50 -22.73 12.53
CA GLU A 153 27.69 -23.24 11.86
C GLU A 153 27.31 -24.48 11.03
N VAL A 154 27.55 -24.42 9.72
CA VAL A 154 27.07 -25.42 8.75
C VAL A 154 28.14 -25.75 7.74
N HIS A 155 28.01 -26.89 7.05
CA HIS A 155 28.90 -27.25 5.95
C HIS A 155 28.74 -26.25 4.80
N PHE A 156 29.86 -25.80 4.26
CA PHE A 156 29.88 -24.92 3.10
C PHE A 156 29.44 -25.70 1.87
N HIS A 157 28.44 -25.16 1.18
CA HIS A 157 27.97 -25.69 -0.09
C HIS A 157 27.68 -24.54 -1.05
N VAL A 158 28.11 -24.69 -2.31
CA VAL A 158 28.02 -23.60 -3.30
C VAL A 158 26.57 -23.23 -3.66
N VAL A 159 25.66 -24.21 -3.60
CA VAL A 159 24.23 -24.03 -3.93
C VAL A 159 23.46 -23.32 -2.82
N ALA A 160 23.48 -23.85 -1.59
CA ALA A 160 22.66 -23.34 -0.50
C ALA A 160 23.25 -23.71 0.87
N HIS A 161 22.89 -22.94 1.90
CA HIS A 161 23.26 -23.22 3.29
C HIS A 161 22.00 -23.34 4.13
N LYS A 162 21.81 -24.49 4.78
CA LYS A 162 20.59 -24.80 5.52
C LYS A 162 20.68 -24.35 6.98
N CYS A 163 19.69 -23.59 7.44
CA CYS A 163 19.57 -23.24 8.85
C CYS A 163 19.19 -24.46 9.70
N LEU A 164 19.95 -24.75 10.75
CA LEU A 164 19.67 -25.89 11.64
C LEU A 164 18.51 -25.63 12.62
N SER A 165 18.13 -24.36 12.82
CA SER A 165 17.07 -23.98 13.77
C SER A 165 15.67 -24.02 13.17
N CYS A 166 15.51 -23.55 11.93
CA CYS A 166 14.20 -23.48 11.26
C CYS A 166 14.15 -24.23 9.93
N ASN A 167 15.21 -24.95 9.55
CA ASN A 167 15.32 -25.72 8.30
C ASN A 167 15.18 -24.91 7.00
N SER A 168 15.27 -23.58 7.07
CA SER A 168 15.25 -22.68 5.92
C SER A 168 16.58 -22.62 5.18
#